data_AF-A0A636IPB5-F1
#
_entry.id   AF-A0A636IPB5-F1
#
_cell.length_a   1.000
_cell.length_b   1.000
_cell.length_c   1.000
_cell.angle_alpha   90.00
_cell.angle_beta   90.00
_cell.angle_gamma   90.00
#
_symmetry.space_group_name_H-M   'P 1'
#
loop_
_entity.id
_entity.type
_entity.pdbx_description
1 polymer ?
#
loop_
_entity_poly.entity_id
_entity_poly.type
_entity_poly.pdbx_seq_one_letter_code
_entity_poly.pdbx_strand_id
1 'polypeptide(L)'
;MLQLDIRQDMADVVRGIAGSAFTDEYLGYFESLPEAERRFILSDYSRYLGAAGLTCSEENLSLFSQDLYPLDATPENLHRLSCSACEAELECCRDGLVMFIIGPPDFPEC
;
A
#
# COMPACT_ATOMS: atom_id res chain seq x y z
N MET A 1 -17.55 -0.62 -9.35
CA MET A 1 -16.16 -0.37 -8.92
C MET A 1 -16.14 1.07 -8.46
N LEU A 2 -15.94 1.33 -7.16
CA LEU A 2 -15.80 2.70 -6.67
C LEU A 2 -14.38 3.14 -7.05
N GLN A 3 -14.25 4.16 -7.89
CA GLN A 3 -12.94 4.64 -8.31
C GLN A 3 -12.52 5.74 -7.34
N LEU A 4 -11.45 5.50 -6.58
CA LEU A 4 -10.88 6.52 -5.72
C LEU A 4 -10.12 7.52 -6.59
N ASP A 5 -10.49 8.79 -6.54
CA ASP A 5 -9.72 9.85 -7.21
C ASP A 5 -8.50 10.19 -6.35
N ILE A 6 -7.33 9.69 -6.75
CA ILE A 6 -6.10 9.86 -5.99
C ILE A 6 -5.60 11.29 -6.19
N ARG A 7 -5.28 11.97 -5.08
CA ARG A 7 -4.70 13.30 -5.11
C ARG A 7 -3.39 13.31 -5.88
N GLN A 8 -3.16 14.35 -6.67
CA GLN A 8 -1.96 14.46 -7.50
C GLN A 8 -0.66 14.39 -6.70
N ASP A 9 -0.63 14.95 -5.49
CA ASP A 9 0.55 14.90 -4.62
C ASP A 9 0.84 13.50 -4.05
N MET A 10 -0.18 12.63 -3.98
CA MET A 10 -0.02 11.25 -3.55
C MET A 10 0.16 10.27 -4.71
N ALA A 11 -0.10 10.68 -5.94
CA ALA A 11 0.03 9.82 -7.12
C ALA A 11 1.45 9.27 -7.29
N ASP A 12 2.47 10.10 -7.03
CA ASP A 12 3.87 9.68 -7.12
C ASP A 12 4.26 8.74 -5.97
N VAL A 13 3.68 8.92 -4.78
CA VAL A 13 3.86 8.00 -3.65
C VAL A 13 3.30 6.62 -3.99
N VAL A 14 2.06 6.57 -4.48
CA VAL A 14 1.38 5.31 -4.85
C VAL A 14 2.12 4.62 -5.99
N ARG A 15 2.57 5.37 -7.00
CA ARG A 15 3.39 4.83 -8.09
C ARG A 15 4.74 4.31 -7.59
N GLY A 16 5.37 5.02 -6.65
CA GLY A 16 6.60 4.58 -6.00
C GLY A 16 6.42 3.27 -5.24
N ILE A 17 5.31 3.11 -4.52
CA ILE A 17 4.97 1.85 -3.83
C ILE A 17 4.80 0.71 -4.84
N ALA A 18 4.01 0.92 -5.91
CA ALA A 18 3.81 -0.08 -6.95
C ALA A 18 5.11 -0.44 -7.68
N GLY A 19 6.03 0.51 -7.82
CA GLY A 19 7.38 0.30 -8.35
C GLY A 19 8.40 -0.17 -7.31
N SER A 20 7.96 -0.58 -6.12
CA SER A 20 8.79 -1.10 -5.04
C SER A 20 9.91 -0.15 -4.57
N ALA A 21 9.73 1.17 -4.67
CA ALA A 21 10.77 2.19 -4.38
C ALA A 21 11.29 2.21 -2.93
N PHE A 22 10.68 1.44 -2.04
CA PHE A 22 11.09 1.27 -0.64
C PHE A 22 12.08 0.11 -0.44
N THR A 23 12.37 -0.68 -1.48
CA THR A 23 13.33 -1.80 -1.44
C THR A 23 14.24 -1.74 -2.66
N ASP A 24 15.48 -2.20 -2.51
CA ASP A 24 16.45 -2.33 -3.61
C ASP A 24 16.30 -3.67 -4.37
N GLU A 25 15.47 -4.58 -3.88
CA GLU A 25 15.27 -5.92 -4.43
C GLU A 25 13.96 -6.09 -5.19
N TYR A 26 13.99 -6.87 -6.28
CA TYR A 26 12.77 -7.27 -6.99
C TYR A 26 11.94 -8.22 -6.14
N LEU A 27 10.67 -7.86 -5.93
CA LEU A 27 9.78 -8.59 -5.01
C LEU A 27 9.13 -9.85 -5.60
N GLY A 28 9.38 -10.22 -6.86
CA GLY A 28 8.77 -11.42 -7.46
C GLY A 28 9.21 -12.77 -6.85
N TYR A 29 10.04 -12.74 -5.81
CA TYR A 29 10.42 -13.90 -5.00
C TYR A 29 10.14 -13.67 -3.51
N PHE A 30 9.38 -12.63 -3.15
CA PHE A 30 9.17 -12.19 -1.77
C PHE A 30 8.73 -13.35 -0.86
N GLU A 31 7.79 -14.18 -1.31
CA GLU A 31 7.26 -15.31 -0.53
C GLU A 31 8.30 -16.41 -0.30
N SER A 32 9.31 -16.50 -1.16
CA SER A 32 10.41 -17.47 -1.05
C SER A 32 11.60 -16.98 -0.22
N LEU A 33 11.63 -15.69 0.12
CA LEU A 33 12.69 -15.11 0.94
C LEU A 33 12.64 -15.65 2.38
N PRO A 34 13.81 -15.77 3.05
CA PRO A 34 13.88 -16.01 4.47
C PRO A 34 13.04 -15.02 5.29
N GLU A 35 12.48 -15.48 6.40
CA GLU A 35 11.63 -14.65 7.26
C GLU A 35 12.31 -13.36 7.74
N ALA A 36 13.62 -13.42 8.00
CA ALA A 36 14.40 -12.24 8.39
C ALA A 36 14.39 -11.17 7.28
N GLU A 37 14.63 -11.56 6.03
CA GLU A 37 14.65 -10.66 4.87
C GLU A 37 13.26 -10.09 4.59
N ARG A 38 12.21 -10.92 4.65
CA ARG A 38 10.82 -10.44 4.54
C ARG A 38 10.51 -9.39 5.60
N ARG A 39 10.93 -9.62 6.86
CA ARG A 39 10.74 -8.65 7.95
C ARG A 39 11.47 -7.32 7.69
N PHE A 40 12.66 -7.34 7.08
CA PHE A 40 13.35 -6.12 6.66
C PHE A 40 12.54 -5.34 5.62
N ILE A 41 12.07 -6.02 4.57
CA ILE A 41 11.23 -5.41 3.51
C ILE A 41 9.95 -4.81 4.10
N LEU A 42 9.25 -5.54 4.97
CA LEU A 42 8.03 -5.04 5.62
C LEU A 42 8.29 -3.83 6.54
N SER A 43 9.46 -3.79 7.19
CA SER A 43 9.89 -2.64 7.98
C SER A 43 10.18 -1.42 7.10
N ASP A 44 10.84 -1.61 5.96
CA ASP A 44 11.12 -0.54 5.01
C ASP A 44 9.84 -0.01 4.36
N TYR A 45 8.92 -0.91 4.00
CA TYR A 45 7.59 -0.56 3.54
C TYR A 45 6.84 0.30 4.56
N SER A 46 6.77 -0.17 5.82
CA SER A 46 6.12 0.58 6.91
C SER A 46 6.74 1.97 7.13
N ARG A 47 8.08 2.07 7.05
CA ARG A 47 8.81 3.33 7.17
C ARG A 47 8.49 4.27 6.00
N TYR A 48 8.42 3.74 4.79
CA TYR A 48 8.08 4.50 3.58
C TYR A 48 6.65 5.05 3.65
N LEU A 49 5.68 4.22 4.07
CA LEU A 49 4.31 4.66 4.32
C LEU A 49 4.24 5.78 5.36
N GLY A 50 4.94 5.61 6.49
CA GLY A 50 4.98 6.60 7.56
C GLY A 50 5.54 7.94 7.09
N ALA A 51 6.54 7.94 6.20
CA ALA A 51 7.09 9.17 5.61
C ALA A 51 6.06 9.92 4.73
N ALA A 52 5.13 9.20 4.13
CA ALA A 52 4.00 9.75 3.37
C ALA A 52 2.76 10.06 4.24
N GLY A 53 2.83 9.81 5.55
CA GLY A 53 1.70 9.96 6.46
C GLY A 53 0.59 8.93 6.27
N LEU A 54 0.93 7.77 5.70
CA LEU A 54 0.06 6.61 5.54
C LEU A 54 0.37 5.56 6.61
N THR A 55 -0.61 4.71 6.91
CA THR A 55 -0.45 3.60 7.88
C THR A 55 -0.79 2.25 7.28
N CYS A 56 -0.16 1.22 7.83
CA CYS A 56 -0.54 -0.17 7.67
C CYS A 56 -0.34 -0.86 9.02
N SER A 57 -1.42 -1.37 9.60
CA SER A 57 -1.41 -2.15 10.84
C SER A 57 -0.66 -3.47 10.64
N GLU A 58 -0.11 -4.05 11.70
CA GLU A 58 0.59 -5.34 11.62
C GLU A 58 -0.29 -6.47 11.04
N GLU A 59 -1.60 -6.43 11.33
CA GLU A 59 -2.58 -7.37 10.79
C GLU A 59 -2.67 -7.24 9.27
N ASN A 60 -2.90 -6.03 8.75
CA ASN A 60 -2.98 -5.80 7.30
C ASN A 60 -1.63 -6.00 6.61
N LEU A 61 -0.52 -5.67 7.29
CA LEU A 61 0.83 -5.83 6.78
C LEU A 61 1.17 -7.30 6.53
N SER A 62 0.55 -8.23 7.27
CA SER A 62 0.68 -9.67 7.02
C SER A 62 0.12 -10.13 5.67
N LEU A 63 -0.72 -9.30 5.03
CA LEU A 63 -1.29 -9.55 3.69
C LEU A 63 -0.39 -9.08 2.55
N PHE A 64 0.77 -8.51 2.86
CA PHE A 64 1.74 -8.08 1.86
C PHE A 64 2.21 -9.26 1.01
N SER A 65 2.19 -9.07 -0.30
CA SER A 65 2.73 -10.02 -1.28
C SER A 65 3.52 -9.27 -2.35
N GLN A 66 4.15 -10.03 -3.25
CA GLN A 66 4.84 -9.47 -4.41
C GLN A 66 3.97 -8.52 -5.26
N ASP A 67 2.65 -8.77 -5.31
CA ASP A 67 1.71 -8.08 -6.19
C ASP A 67 0.80 -7.10 -5.44
N LEU A 68 0.65 -7.29 -4.12
CA LEU A 68 -0.34 -6.62 -3.29
C LEU A 68 0.35 -5.90 -2.13
N TYR A 69 0.28 -4.58 -2.16
CA TYR A 69 0.88 -3.69 -1.17
C TYR A 69 -0.23 -3.13 -0.26
N PRO A 70 -0.41 -3.66 0.96
CA PRO A 70 -1.53 -3.34 1.84
C PRO A 70 -1.40 -1.95 2.48
N LEU A 71 -2.54 -1.30 2.67
CA LEU A 71 -2.73 -0.04 3.39
C LEU A 71 -3.96 -0.19 4.28
N ASP A 72 -3.95 0.44 5.46
CA ASP A 72 -5.19 0.49 6.23
C ASP A 72 -6.24 1.32 5.49
N ALA A 73 -7.47 0.82 5.39
CA ALA A 73 -8.58 1.56 4.84
C ALA A 73 -9.18 2.54 5.86
N THR A 74 -8.33 3.19 6.67
CA THR A 74 -8.78 4.15 7.69
C THR A 74 -9.24 5.45 7.04
N PRO A 75 -10.10 6.21 7.74
CA PRO A 75 -10.46 7.54 7.28
C PRO A 75 -9.25 8.45 7.07
N GLU A 76 -8.22 8.38 7.92
CA GLU A 76 -7.00 9.16 7.74
C GLU A 76 -6.28 8.83 6.43
N ASN A 77 -6.06 7.54 6.13
CA ASN A 77 -5.40 7.13 4.90
C ASN A 77 -6.21 7.51 3.66
N LEU A 78 -7.54 7.35 3.71
CA LEU A 78 -8.42 7.72 2.61
C LEU A 78 -8.43 9.24 2.35
N HIS A 79 -8.48 10.07 3.40
CA HIS A 79 -8.34 11.53 3.27
C HIS A 79 -6.96 11.95 2.76
N ARG A 80 -5.91 11.22 3.13
CA ARG A 80 -4.56 11.44 2.61
C ARG A 80 -4.50 11.13 1.13
N LEU A 81 -5.09 10.01 0.70
CA LEU A 81 -5.04 9.52 -0.67
C LEU A 81 -5.99 10.25 -1.61
N SER A 82 -7.17 10.69 -1.14
CA SER A 82 -8.23 11.23 -2.00
C SER A 82 -8.85 12.51 -1.43
N CYS A 83 -9.10 13.48 -2.31
CA CYS A 83 -9.87 14.69 -1.98
C CYS A 83 -11.39 14.45 -2.04
N SER A 84 -11.85 13.38 -2.68
CA SER A 84 -13.27 13.11 -2.95
C SER A 84 -13.90 12.13 -1.97
N ALA A 85 -13.15 11.58 -1.03
CA ALA A 85 -13.68 10.71 0.01
C ALA A 85 -14.69 11.54 0.84
N CYS A 86 -15.99 11.30 0.61
CA CYS A 86 -17.06 11.95 1.33
C CYS A 86 -17.08 11.41 2.76
N GLU A 87 -17.21 12.25 3.79
CA GLU A 87 -17.23 11.84 5.21
C GLU A 87 -18.23 10.68 5.46
N ALA A 88 -19.35 10.65 4.73
CA ALA A 88 -20.36 9.60 4.80
C ALA A 88 -19.90 8.22 4.25
N GLU A 89 -18.94 8.18 3.31
CA GLU A 89 -18.36 6.93 2.82
C GLU A 89 -17.23 6.43 3.75
N LEU A 90 -16.56 7.36 4.43
CA LEU A 90 -15.53 7.10 5.44
C LEU A 90 -16.11 6.51 6.74
N GLU A 91 -17.35 6.86 7.10
CA GLU A 91 -18.07 6.23 8.23
C GLU A 91 -18.35 4.73 8.00
N CYS A 92 -18.34 4.27 6.75
CA CYS A 92 -18.50 2.86 6.40
C CYS A 92 -17.18 2.07 6.46
N CYS A 93 -16.05 2.77 6.52
CA CYS A 93 -14.72 2.19 6.65
C CYS A 93 -14.50 1.76 8.11
N ARG A 94 -14.88 0.51 8.40
CA ARG A 94 -14.66 -0.12 9.70
C ARG A 94 -13.18 -0.43 9.92
N ASP A 95 -12.80 -0.45 11.19
CA ASP A 95 -11.51 -0.98 11.62
C ASP A 95 -11.27 -2.40 11.04
N GLY A 96 -10.06 -2.65 10.56
CA GLY A 96 -9.64 -3.92 9.97
C GLY A 96 -9.86 -4.07 8.46
N LEU A 97 -10.41 -3.05 7.77
CA LEU A 97 -10.43 -3.05 6.31
C LEU A 97 -9.06 -2.70 5.73
N VAL A 98 -8.74 -3.31 4.59
CA VAL A 98 -7.47 -3.14 3.87
C VAL A 98 -7.71 -2.63 2.45
N MET A 99 -6.89 -1.67 2.02
CA MET A 99 -6.74 -1.27 0.63
C MET A 99 -5.45 -1.86 0.08
N PHE A 100 -5.43 -2.17 -1.21
CA PHE A 100 -4.21 -2.64 -1.87
C PHE A 100 -3.81 -1.68 -2.98
N ILE A 101 -2.56 -1.25 -2.94
CA ILE A 101 -1.88 -0.78 -4.14
C ILE A 101 -1.43 -2.04 -4.88
N ILE A 102 -1.70 -2.10 -6.18
CA ILE A 102 -1.31 -3.23 -7.02
C ILE A 102 -0.04 -2.82 -7.78
N GLY A 103 0.98 -3.66 -7.75
CA GLY A 103 2.20 -3.48 -8.53
C GLY A 103 2.84 -4.82 -8.90
N PRO A 104 3.97 -4.82 -9.62
CA PRO A 104 4.43 -3.75 -10.49
C PRO A 104 3.54 -3.65 -11.75
N PRO A 105 3.42 -2.45 -12.35
CA PRO A 105 2.56 -2.19 -13.51
C PRO A 105 2.96 -2.96 -14.78
N ASP A 106 4.20 -3.44 -14.84
CA ASP A 106 4.77 -4.20 -15.94
C ASP A 106 5.03 -5.65 -15.51
N PHE A 107 4.01 -6.49 -15.58
CA PHE A 107 4.24 -7.87 -16.02
C PHE A 107 4.11 -7.86 -17.54
N PRO A 108 5.07 -8.38 -18.31
CA PRO A 108 4.88 -8.51 -19.75
C PRO A 108 3.63 -9.36 -19.99
N GLU A 109 2.67 -8.79 -20.72
CA GLU A 109 1.60 -9.57 -21.33
C GLU A 109 2.27 -10.62 -22.23
N CYS A 110 2.25 -11.88 -21.80
CA CYS A 110 2.65 -13.01 -22.64
C CYS A 110 1.68 -13.19 -23.82
#